data_AF-A0A9W4B364-F1
#
_entry.id   AF-A0A9W4B364-F1
#
_cell.length_a   1.000
_cell.length_b   1.000
_cell.length_c   1.000
_cell.angle_alpha   90.00
_cell.angle_beta   90.00
_cell.angle_gamma   90.00
#
_symmetry.space_group_name_H-M   'P 1'
#
loop_
_entity.id
_entity.type
_entity.pdbx_description
1 polymer ?
#
loop_
_entity_poly.entity_id
_entity_poly.type
_entity_poly.pdbx_seq_one_letter_code
_entity_poly.pdbx_strand_id
1 'polypeptide(L)'
;MFANVGWGEMLVLVIAGLVILGPERLPGAIRWTSSTLRQARDYISGATSQLRDDLGPEFDDLREPLSQLNKLRGMTPRAALTKHLLDGDDSIFTGKFDTPATNAEKPVSDGAPKPVSPQEPSQPETPEVPAKTPYDSDAT
;
A
#
# COMPACT_ATOMS: atom_id res chain seq x y z
N MET A 1 1.47 18.49 -18.72
CA MET A 1 2.39 19.64 -18.55
C MET A 1 3.27 19.50 -17.30
N PHE A 2 2.72 19.09 -16.14
CA PHE A 2 3.50 18.83 -14.91
C PHE A 2 4.16 17.43 -14.83
N ALA A 3 3.96 16.56 -15.82
CA ALA A 3 4.53 15.20 -15.84
C ALA A 3 6.05 15.19 -16.11
N ASN A 4 6.65 16.34 -16.46
CA ASN A 4 8.09 16.52 -16.65
C ASN A 4 8.78 17.12 -15.42
N VAL A 5 8.10 17.25 -14.29
CA VAL A 5 8.72 17.71 -13.04
C VAL A 5 9.59 16.56 -12.53
N GLY A 6 10.89 16.65 -12.84
CA GLY A 6 11.90 15.73 -12.35
C GLY A 6 12.35 16.09 -10.93
N TRP A 7 13.29 15.30 -10.42
CA TRP A 7 13.91 15.54 -9.11
C TRP A 7 14.60 16.91 -9.02
N GLY A 8 15.14 17.40 -10.14
CA GLY A 8 15.77 18.72 -10.22
C GLY A 8 14.78 19.86 -9.97
N GLU A 9 13.62 19.84 -10.62
CA GLU A 9 12.58 20.84 -10.43
C GLU A 9 12.00 20.80 -9.01
N MET A 10 11.86 19.62 -8.40
CA MET A 10 11.43 19.51 -6.99
C MET A 10 12.43 20.17 -6.04
N LEU A 11 13.73 20.00 -6.26
CA LEU A 11 14.77 20.69 -5.48
C LEU A 11 14.65 22.21 -5.64
N VAL A 12 14.44 22.70 -6.87
CA VAL A 12 14.25 24.13 -7.14
C VAL A 12 13.03 24.67 -6.42
N LEU A 13 11.91 23.94 -6.39
CA LEU A 13 10.70 24.34 -5.66
C LEU A 13 10.92 24.38 -4.14
N VAL A 14 11.66 23.43 -3.58
CA VAL A 14 12.01 23.43 -2.15
C VAL A 14 12.88 24.65 -1.82
N ILE A 15 13.92 24.91 -2.62
CA ILE A 15 14.79 26.09 -2.43
C ILE A 15 13.97 27.38 -2.58
N ALA A 16 13.14 27.49 -3.62
CA ALA A 16 12.28 28.65 -3.82
C ALA A 16 11.33 28.85 -2.63
N GLY A 17 10.71 27.77 -2.12
CA GLY A 17 9.88 27.81 -0.92
C GLY A 17 10.64 28.26 0.33
N LEU A 18 11.86 27.76 0.54
CA LEU A 18 12.75 28.17 1.63
C LEU A 18 13.15 29.64 1.52
N VAL A 19 13.40 30.16 0.32
CA VAL A 19 13.77 31.57 0.10
C VAL A 19 12.58 32.50 0.28
N ILE A 20 11.42 32.15 -0.29
CA ILE A 20 10.21 32.99 -0.26
C ILE A 20 9.62 33.06 1.15
N LEU A 21 9.48 31.90 1.81
CA LEU A 21 8.83 31.80 3.11
C LEU A 21 9.81 31.89 4.28
N GLY A 22 11.06 31.49 4.07
CA GLY A 22 12.09 31.35 5.11
C GLY A 22 12.16 29.93 5.69
N PRO A 23 13.38 29.37 5.94
CA PRO A 23 13.55 28.03 6.50
C PRO A 23 12.86 27.81 7.84
N GLU A 24 12.73 28.87 8.64
CA GLU A 24 12.22 28.84 10.01
C GLU A 24 10.68 28.82 10.03
N ARG A 25 10.05 29.31 8.96
CA ARG A 25 8.59 29.43 8.86
C ARG A 25 7.96 28.24 8.15
N LEU A 26 8.69 27.61 7.22
CA LEU A 26 8.26 26.41 6.51
C LEU A 26 7.77 25.27 7.43
N PRO A 27 8.52 24.84 8.47
CA PRO A 27 8.05 23.78 9.38
C PRO A 27 6.82 24.20 10.18
N GLY A 28 6.71 25.49 10.53
CA GLY A 28 5.50 26.04 11.16
C GLY A 28 4.28 25.98 10.23
N ALA A 29 4.44 26.39 8.98
CA ALA A 29 3.38 26.37 7.96
C ALA A 29 2.91 24.95 7.63
N ILE A 30 3.81 23.98 7.55
CA ILE A 30 3.47 22.56 7.37
C ILE A 30 2.66 22.05 8.56
N ARG A 31 3.06 22.38 9.80
CA ARG A 31 2.31 21.99 11.00
C ARG A 31 0.90 22.58 11.02
N TRP A 32 0.76 23.86 10.73
CA TRP A 32 -0.55 24.52 10.67
C TRP A 32 -1.44 23.97 9.55
N THR A 33 -0.88 23.77 8.35
CA THR A 33 -1.64 23.21 7.22
C THR A 33 -2.07 21.79 7.50
N SER A 34 -1.18 20.95 8.05
CA SER A 34 -1.49 19.56 8.37
C SER A 34 -2.52 19.43 9.51
N SER A 35 -2.43 20.26 10.56
CA SER A 35 -3.44 20.29 11.62
C SER A 35 -4.80 20.75 11.08
N THR A 36 -4.80 21.79 10.25
CA THR A 36 -6.02 22.33 9.63
C THR A 36 -6.66 21.29 8.71
N LEU A 37 -5.87 20.59 7.89
CA LEU A 37 -6.36 19.55 7.01
C LEU A 37 -6.95 18.35 7.78
N ARG A 38 -6.32 17.96 8.88
CA ARG A 38 -6.86 16.90 9.78
C ARG A 38 -8.18 17.34 10.38
N GLN A 39 -8.23 18.53 10.96
CA GLN A 39 -9.45 19.06 11.57
C GLN A 39 -10.58 19.23 10.54
N ALA A 40 -10.27 19.70 9.33
CA ALA A 40 -11.24 19.78 8.24
C ALA A 40 -11.76 18.39 7.84
N ARG A 41 -10.88 17.40 7.72
CA ARG A 41 -11.27 16.01 7.45
C ARG A 41 -12.16 15.47 8.56
N ASP A 42 -11.81 15.67 9.82
CA ASP A 42 -12.58 15.17 10.96
C ASP A 42 -13.98 15.82 11.00
N TYR A 43 -14.05 17.13 10.75
CA TYR A 43 -15.32 17.86 10.66
C TYR A 43 -16.21 17.37 9.51
N ILE A 44 -15.64 17.21 8.32
CA ILE A 44 -16.36 16.66 7.16
C ILE A 44 -16.83 15.24 7.44
N SER A 45 -16.00 14.41 8.07
CA SER A 45 -16.32 13.02 8.41
C SER A 45 -17.47 12.96 9.43
N GLY A 46 -17.43 13.81 10.45
CA GLY A 46 -18.48 13.92 11.46
C GLY A 46 -19.81 14.39 10.88
N ALA A 47 -19.79 15.44 10.06
CA ALA A 47 -20.99 15.92 9.36
C ALA A 47 -21.55 14.84 8.43
N THR A 48 -20.69 14.17 7.67
CA THR A 48 -21.11 13.06 6.79
C THR A 48 -21.76 11.91 7.58
N SER A 49 -21.26 11.62 8.79
CA SER A 49 -21.85 10.62 9.68
C SER A 49 -23.22 11.05 10.19
N GLN A 50 -23.38 12.32 10.59
CA GLN A 50 -24.66 12.87 11.03
C GLN A 50 -25.69 12.86 9.89
N LEU A 51 -25.28 13.23 8.67
CA LEU A 51 -26.15 13.14 7.49
C LEU A 51 -26.50 11.69 7.14
N ARG A 52 -25.58 10.74 7.34
CA ARG A 52 -25.87 9.29 7.17
C ARG A 52 -26.91 8.81 8.17
N ASP A 53 -26.81 9.26 9.42
CA ASP A 53 -27.74 8.88 10.50
C ASP A 53 -29.12 9.54 10.32
N ASP A 54 -29.17 10.81 9.89
CA ASP A 54 -30.41 11.58 9.76
C ASP A 54 -31.17 11.33 8.45
N LEU A 55 -30.48 11.11 7.32
CA LEU A 55 -31.10 10.92 6.01
C LEU A 55 -31.24 9.44 5.60
N GLY A 56 -30.59 8.52 6.33
CA GLY A 56 -30.68 7.09 6.09
C GLY A 56 -30.45 6.68 4.62
N PRO A 57 -31.39 5.96 3.97
CA PRO A 57 -31.21 5.40 2.62
C PRO A 57 -30.97 6.45 1.53
N GLU A 58 -31.36 7.72 1.71
CA GLU A 58 -31.13 8.77 0.72
C GLU A 58 -29.64 9.14 0.55
N PHE A 59 -28.79 8.81 1.53
CA PHE A 59 -27.34 8.99 1.39
C PHE A 59 -26.68 7.88 0.57
N ASP A 60 -27.34 6.73 0.34
CA ASP A 60 -26.85 5.71 -0.59
C ASP A 60 -27.02 6.12 -2.06
N ASP A 61 -28.08 6.87 -2.39
CA ASP A 61 -28.25 7.47 -3.72
C ASP A 61 -27.15 8.49 -4.04
N LEU A 62 -26.58 9.16 -3.02
CA LEU A 62 -25.42 10.05 -3.17
C LEU A 62 -24.09 9.30 -3.19
N ARG A 63 -24.06 8.10 -2.62
CA ARG A 63 -22.86 7.26 -2.57
C ARG A 63 -22.48 6.74 -3.95
N GLU A 64 -23.46 6.41 -4.79
CA GLU A 64 -23.25 5.99 -6.17
C GLU A 64 -22.50 7.03 -7.01
N PRO A 65 -22.95 8.29 -7.15
CA PRO A 65 -22.25 9.32 -7.91
C PRO A 65 -20.89 9.69 -7.29
N LEU A 66 -20.76 9.70 -5.96
CA LEU A 66 -19.47 9.89 -5.30
C LEU A 66 -18.49 8.74 -5.60
N SER A 67 -18.97 7.49 -5.63
CA SER A 67 -18.16 6.33 -5.99
C SER A 67 -17.72 6.38 -7.45
N GLN A 68 -18.59 6.84 -8.36
CA GLN A 68 -18.30 7.01 -9.78
C GLN A 68 -17.22 8.08 -9.99
N LEU A 69 -17.31 9.20 -9.27
CA LEU A 69 -16.28 10.26 -9.28
C LEU A 69 -14.94 9.77 -8.75
N ASN A 70 -14.94 9.01 -7.65
CA ASN A 70 -13.72 8.41 -7.11
C ASN A 70 -13.13 7.34 -8.05
N LYS A 71 -13.96 6.54 -8.70
CA LYS A 71 -13.53 5.54 -9.71
C LYS A 71 -12.90 6.23 -10.93
N LEU A 72 -13.46 7.34 -11.37
CA LEU A 72 -12.91 8.16 -12.45
C LEU A 72 -11.56 8.80 -12.06
N ARG A 73 -11.43 9.25 -10.80
CA ARG A 73 -10.15 9.71 -10.24
C ARG A 73 -9.14 8.56 -10.03
N GLY A 74 -9.60 7.33 -9.84
CA GLY A 74 -8.78 6.12 -9.78
C GLY A 74 -8.17 5.72 -11.13
N MET A 75 -8.82 6.07 -12.24
CA MET A 75 -8.25 6.03 -13.60
C MET A 75 -7.35 7.24 -13.87
N THR A 76 -6.53 7.63 -12.90
CA THR A 76 -5.53 8.67 -13.15
C THR A 76 -4.38 8.08 -13.97
N PRO A 77 -3.84 8.83 -14.96
CA PRO A 77 -2.69 8.39 -15.73
C PRO A 77 -1.52 8.02 -14.82
N ARG A 78 -1.39 8.64 -13.64
CA ARG A 78 -0.40 8.23 -12.63
C ARG A 78 -0.57 6.77 -12.18
N ALA A 79 -1.78 6.31 -11.88
CA ALA A 79 -2.04 4.93 -11.48
C ALA A 79 -1.79 3.94 -12.65
N ALA A 80 -2.09 4.34 -13.89
CA ALA A 80 -1.79 3.54 -15.08
C ALA A 80 -0.28 3.47 -15.36
N LEU A 81 0.44 4.59 -15.21
CA LEU A 81 1.89 4.64 -15.37
C LEU A 81 2.60 3.89 -14.25
N THR A 82 2.17 3.99 -12.99
CA THR A 82 2.75 3.20 -11.88
C THR A 82 2.52 1.70 -12.10
N LYS A 83 1.33 1.28 -12.53
CA LYS A 83 1.07 -0.14 -12.83
C LYS A 83 1.87 -0.65 -14.02
N HIS A 84 2.14 0.19 -15.02
CA HIS A 84 2.80 -0.26 -16.25
C HIS A 84 4.32 -0.05 -16.25
N LEU A 85 4.84 0.90 -15.48
CA LEU A 85 6.29 1.16 -15.36
C LEU A 85 6.91 0.57 -14.11
N LEU A 86 6.10 0.23 -13.10
CA LEU A 86 6.61 -0.13 -11.79
C LEU A 86 6.02 -1.43 -11.23
N ASP A 87 5.17 -2.17 -11.94
CA ASP A 87 4.65 -3.51 -11.55
C ASP A 87 4.20 -3.67 -10.07
N GLY A 88 3.85 -2.56 -9.40
CA GLY A 88 3.50 -2.52 -7.97
C GLY A 88 4.64 -2.21 -6.98
N ASP A 89 5.87 -1.93 -7.43
CA ASP A 89 7.02 -1.60 -6.59
C ASP A 89 7.05 -0.11 -6.19
N ASP A 90 6.17 0.27 -5.27
CA ASP A 90 6.13 1.62 -4.70
C ASP A 90 7.41 2.01 -3.91
N SER A 91 8.43 1.15 -3.84
CA SER A 91 9.70 1.38 -3.14
C SER A 91 10.42 2.65 -3.61
N ILE A 92 10.29 2.98 -4.91
CA ILE A 92 10.87 4.20 -5.51
C ILE A 92 10.21 5.47 -4.97
N PHE A 93 8.91 5.40 -4.68
CA PHE A 93 8.13 6.55 -4.18
C PHE A 93 8.06 6.60 -2.65
N THR A 94 8.19 5.45 -1.97
CA THR A 94 8.09 5.30 -0.51
C THR A 94 9.44 5.30 0.20
N GLY A 95 10.55 5.37 -0.54
CA GLY A 95 11.89 5.48 0.02
C GLY A 95 12.41 4.20 0.68
N LYS A 96 11.82 3.05 0.38
CA LYS A 96 12.19 1.75 0.95
C LYS A 96 13.23 1.03 0.09
N PHE A 97 14.40 1.65 -0.09
CA PHE A 97 15.51 1.06 -0.86
C PHE A 97 16.43 0.16 -0.02
N ASP A 98 16.30 0.16 1.31
CA ASP A 98 17.21 -0.50 2.24
C ASP A 98 16.71 -1.84 2.80
N THR A 99 15.86 -2.57 2.07
CA THR A 99 15.63 -3.98 2.42
C THR A 99 16.61 -4.82 1.61
N PRO A 100 17.76 -5.26 2.17
CA PRO A 100 18.67 -6.11 1.42
C PRO A 100 17.91 -7.38 1.03
N ALA A 101 17.90 -7.66 -0.26
CA ALA A 101 17.47 -8.94 -0.80
C ALA A 101 18.36 -10.04 -0.20
N THR A 102 17.95 -10.62 0.93
CA THR A 102 18.42 -11.93 1.36
C THR A 102 17.77 -12.99 0.48
N ASN A 103 18.19 -13.03 -0.78
CA ASN A 103 18.10 -14.19 -1.64
C ASN A 103 19.23 -14.08 -2.68
N ALA A 104 20.46 -14.10 -2.18
CA ALA A 104 21.58 -14.56 -2.97
C ALA A 104 21.46 -16.09 -3.06
N GLU A 105 20.92 -16.55 -4.19
CA GLU A 105 21.02 -17.94 -4.65
C GLU A 105 22.45 -18.45 -4.44
N LYS A 106 22.61 -19.47 -3.59
CA LYS A 106 23.83 -20.26 -3.52
C LYS A 106 23.95 -21.04 -4.83
N PRO A 107 25.11 -21.01 -5.53
CA PRO A 107 25.31 -21.80 -6.73
C PRO A 107 25.40 -23.27 -6.34
N VAL A 108 24.48 -24.08 -6.89
CA VAL A 108 24.56 -25.54 -6.85
C VAL A 108 25.70 -25.96 -7.78
N SER A 109 26.83 -26.35 -7.20
CA SER A 109 27.87 -27.09 -7.90
C SER A 109 28.00 -28.44 -7.21
N ASP A 110 27.33 -29.45 -7.75
CA ASP A 110 27.52 -30.84 -7.34
C ASP A 110 27.59 -31.71 -8.58
N GLY A 111 28.81 -32.02 -8.98
CA GLY A 111 29.14 -33.08 -9.92
C GLY A 111 29.91 -34.18 -9.22
N ALA A 112 29.24 -35.29 -8.89
CA ALA A 112 29.73 -36.67 -8.99
C ALA A 112 28.76 -37.66 -8.31
N PRO A 113 28.63 -38.90 -8.80
CA PRO A 113 27.38 -39.66 -8.75
C PRO A 113 27.36 -40.76 -7.67
N LYS A 114 26.16 -41.17 -7.23
CA LYS A 114 25.91 -42.47 -6.59
C LYS A 114 24.62 -43.11 -7.14
N PRO A 115 24.55 -44.46 -7.17
CA PRO A 115 24.00 -45.23 -8.27
C PRO A 115 22.52 -45.57 -8.11
N VAL A 116 21.92 -45.92 -9.24
CA VAL A 116 20.52 -46.26 -9.46
C VAL A 116 20.13 -47.69 -9.03
N SER A 117 18.88 -47.77 -8.55
CA SER A 117 17.89 -48.88 -8.67
C SER A 117 18.03 -50.13 -7.78
N PRO A 118 17.01 -51.02 -7.67
CA PRO A 118 15.73 -51.09 -8.44
C PRO A 118 14.35 -51.38 -7.72
N GLN A 119 13.28 -50.93 -8.41
CA GLN A 119 11.91 -51.49 -8.66
C GLN A 119 10.80 -51.70 -7.58
N GLU A 120 9.65 -51.00 -7.81
CA GLU A 120 8.19 -51.40 -7.87
C GLU A 120 7.55 -52.42 -6.88
N PRO A 121 6.20 -52.50 -6.66
CA PRO A 121 5.05 -51.72 -7.17
C PRO A 121 3.90 -51.38 -6.14
N SER A 122 2.96 -50.52 -6.57
CA SER A 122 1.48 -50.52 -6.34
C SER A 122 0.78 -50.68 -4.96
N GLN A 123 -0.01 -49.63 -4.63
CA GLN A 123 -1.40 -49.62 -4.08
C GLN A 123 -1.69 -49.80 -2.55
N PRO A 124 -2.92 -49.49 -2.05
CA PRO A 124 -3.23 -48.40 -1.09
C PRO A 124 -3.83 -48.88 0.27
N GLU A 125 -3.88 -48.04 1.32
CA GLU A 125 -4.90 -48.08 2.41
C GLU A 125 -4.67 -46.99 3.49
N THR A 126 -5.74 -46.25 3.83
CA THR A 126 -5.95 -45.30 4.97
C THR A 126 -6.07 -46.11 6.31
N PRO A 127 -6.17 -45.57 7.56
CA PRO A 127 -6.40 -44.19 8.06
C PRO A 127 -5.61 -43.81 9.37
N GLU A 128 -6.08 -42.77 10.11
CA GLU A 128 -5.70 -42.29 11.48
C GLU A 128 -4.54 -41.25 11.59
N VAL A 129 -4.59 -40.09 12.28
CA VAL A 129 -5.43 -39.48 13.33
C VAL A 129 -5.36 -37.93 13.19
N PRO A 130 -6.42 -37.14 13.46
CA PRO A 130 -6.35 -35.68 13.40
C PRO A 130 -5.56 -35.08 14.58
N ALA A 131 -4.56 -34.23 14.28
CA ALA A 131 -3.83 -33.48 15.28
C ALA A 131 -4.70 -32.35 15.88
N LYS A 132 -4.70 -32.30 17.22
CA LYS A 132 -5.50 -31.48 18.16
C LYS A 132 -5.65 -30.00 17.81
N THR A 133 -6.87 -29.47 17.98
CA THR A 133 -7.13 -28.02 18.08
C THR A 133 -6.72 -27.48 19.46
N PRO A 134 -6.08 -26.30 19.56
CA PRO A 134 -5.77 -25.67 20.85
C PRO A 134 -7.03 -25.22 21.59
N TYR A 135 -7.03 -25.38 22.91
CA TYR A 135 -8.11 -24.98 23.82
C TYR A 135 -7.96 -23.49 24.20
N ASP A 136 -9.07 -22.74 24.15
CA ASP A 136 -9.20 -21.35 24.61
C ASP A 136 -9.70 -21.36 26.07
N SER A 137 -9.10 -20.55 26.94
CA SER A 137 -9.31 -20.57 28.39
C SER A 137 -9.73 -19.23 29.00
N ASP A 138 -10.09 -18.23 28.18
CA ASP A 138 -10.52 -16.90 28.66
C ASP A 138 -12.01 -16.58 28.43
N ALA A 139 -12.85 -17.57 28.07
CA ALA A 139 -14.29 -17.38 27.90
C ALA A 139 -15.09 -17.90 29.11
N THR A 140 -15.15 -17.11 30.19
CA THR A 140 -16.18 -17.22 31.24
C THR A 140 -16.61 -15.86 31.75
#